data_AF-G2GMC4-F1
#
_entry.id   AF-G2GMC4-F1
#
_cell.length_a   1.000
_cell.length_b   1.000
_cell.length_c   1.000
_cell.angle_alpha   90.00
_cell.angle_beta   90.00
_cell.angle_gamma   90.00
#
_symmetry.space_group_name_H-M   'P 1'
#
loop_
_entity.id
_entity.type
_entity.pdbx_description
1 polymer ?
#
loop_
_entity_poly.entity_id
_entity_poly.type
_entity_poly.pdbx_seq_one_letter_code
_entity_poly.pdbx_strand_id
1 'polypeptide(L)'
;MFDALTLATGVAALLLAAWCGWAAYRDQPTKDWHFIGMAVVTVLALVQLVGGIVLLVRGEEPTQSTTIFVAYLLGAFACVPAAGFLSLAERTKWGSVTVAAGGVVLAVLEVRLYDIWGA
;
A
#
# COMPACT_ATOMS: atom_id res chain seq x y z
N MET A 1 16.58 3.74 7.03
CA MET A 1 16.37 2.72 5.96
C MET A 1 14.89 2.51 5.69
N PHE A 2 14.03 2.58 6.72
CA PHE A 2 12.58 2.67 6.57
C PHE A 2 12.16 3.85 5.68
N ASP A 3 12.70 5.04 5.93
CA ASP A 3 12.25 6.30 5.31
C ASP A 3 12.22 6.28 3.77
N ALA A 4 13.30 5.82 3.13
CA ALA A 4 13.37 5.79 1.67
C ALA A 4 12.40 4.75 1.08
N LEU A 5 12.20 3.62 1.76
CA LEU A 5 11.30 2.57 1.31
C LEU A 5 9.84 2.96 1.53
N THR A 6 9.49 3.49 2.72
CA THR A 6 8.17 4.05 3.06
C THR A 6 7.80 5.20 2.13
N LEU A 7 8.74 6.09 1.82
CA LEU A 7 8.52 7.16 0.83
C LEU A 7 8.29 6.58 -0.57
N ALA A 8 9.11 5.63 -1.01
CA ALA A 8 8.95 5.01 -2.32
C ALA A 8 7.62 4.24 -2.45
N THR A 9 7.24 3.47 -1.42
CA THR A 9 5.95 2.76 -1.35
C THR A 9 4.78 3.74 -1.35
N GLY A 10 4.87 4.82 -0.55
CA GLY A 10 3.84 5.86 -0.48
C GLY A 10 3.66 6.57 -1.82
N VAL A 11 4.76 6.97 -2.48
CA VAL A 11 4.71 7.59 -3.81
C VAL A 11 4.15 6.62 -4.84
N ALA A 12 4.58 5.36 -4.83
CA ALA A 12 4.05 4.33 -5.75
C ALA A 12 2.55 4.09 -5.53
N ALA A 13 2.09 4.09 -4.28
CA ALA A 13 0.68 3.96 -3.93
C ALA A 13 -0.15 5.14 -4.43
N LEU A 14 0.35 6.38 -4.29
CA LEU A 14 -0.30 7.58 -4.83
C LEU A 14 -0.33 7.60 -6.36
N LEU A 15 0.74 7.17 -7.02
CA LEU A 15 0.78 7.05 -8.48
C LEU A 15 -0.23 6.00 -8.97
N LEU A 16 -0.32 4.86 -8.30
CA LEU A 16 -1.33 3.84 -8.59
C LEU A 16 -2.75 4.39 -8.37
N ALA A 17 -2.96 5.14 -7.29
CA ALA A 17 -4.24 5.76 -6.98
C ALA A 17 -4.66 6.79 -8.05
N ALA A 18 -3.73 7.65 -8.46
CA ALA A 18 -3.96 8.64 -9.52
C ALA A 18 -4.27 7.96 -10.86
N TRP A 19 -3.53 6.90 -11.20
CA TRP A 19 -3.73 6.15 -12.43
C TRP A 19 -5.10 5.45 -12.47
N CYS A 20 -5.45 4.73 -11.40
CA CYS A 20 -6.74 4.04 -11.30
C CYS A 20 -7.91 5.03 -11.17
N GLY A 21 -7.71 6.14 -10.45
CA GLY A 21 -8.68 7.23 -10.33
C GLY A 21 -8.95 7.91 -11.67
N TRP A 22 -7.93 8.08 -12.50
CA TRP A 22 -8.10 8.60 -13.86
C TRP A 22 -8.84 7.63 -14.78
N ALA A 23 -8.58 6.32 -14.67
CA ALA A 23 -9.33 5.31 -15.39
C ALA A 23 -10.81 5.30 -14.97
N ALA A 24 -11.08 5.41 -13.67
CA ALA A 24 -12.43 5.53 -13.12
C ALA A 24 -13.14 6.81 -13.59
N TYR A 25 -12.44 7.94 -13.66
CA TYR A 25 -12.96 9.20 -14.19
C TYR A 25 -13.36 9.09 -15.67
N ARG A 26 -12.71 8.22 -16.44
CA ARG A 26 -13.08 7.91 -17.83
C ARG A 26 -14.11 6.78 -17.97
N ASP A 27 -14.78 6.39 -16.88
CA ASP A 27 -15.74 5.28 -16.81
C ASP A 27 -15.17 3.95 -17.35
N GLN A 28 -13.86 3.72 -17.21
CA GLN A 28 -13.21 2.50 -17.66
C GLN A 28 -13.08 1.49 -16.51
N PRO A 29 -13.33 0.19 -16.76
CA PRO A 29 -13.04 -0.86 -15.80
C PRO A 29 -11.54 -1.10 -15.69
N THR A 30 -11.14 -1.81 -14.64
CA THR A 30 -9.75 -2.15 -14.34
C THR A 30 -9.19 -3.07 -15.43
N LYS A 31 -8.31 -2.54 -16.28
CA LYS A 31 -7.63 -3.30 -17.36
C LYS A 31 -6.44 -4.10 -16.82
N ASP A 32 -5.99 -5.11 -17.54
CA ASP A 32 -4.83 -5.97 -17.20
C ASP A 32 -3.57 -5.18 -16.79
N TRP A 33 -3.36 -4.01 -17.39
CA TRP A 33 -2.25 -3.10 -17.03
C TRP A 33 -2.33 -2.52 -15.61
N HIS A 34 -3.53 -2.29 -15.08
CA HIS A 34 -3.73 -1.81 -13.70
C HIS A 34 -3.39 -2.91 -12.68
N PHE A 35 -3.60 -4.18 -13.06
CA PHE A 35 -3.21 -5.32 -12.24
C PHE A 35 -1.69 -5.46 -12.13
N ILE A 36 -0.95 -5.14 -13.18
CA ILE A 36 0.52 -5.06 -13.11
C ILE A 36 0.94 -3.95 -12.13
N GLY A 37 0.31 -2.78 -12.20
CA GLY A 37 0.56 -1.69 -11.24
C GLY A 37 0.30 -2.12 -9.79
N MET A 38 -0.84 -2.77 -9.53
CA MET A 38 -1.17 -3.32 -8.21
C MET A 38 -0.17 -4.38 -7.74
N ALA A 39 0.29 -5.25 -8.64
CA ALA A 39 1.30 -6.26 -8.31
C ALA A 39 2.63 -5.60 -7.90
N VAL A 40 3.08 -4.56 -8.63
CA VAL A 40 4.30 -3.82 -8.27
C VAL A 40 4.18 -3.18 -6.89
N VAL A 41 3.07 -2.48 -6.61
CA VAL A 41 2.87 -1.84 -5.30
C VAL A 41 2.74 -2.88 -4.18
N THR A 42 2.09 -4.02 -4.44
CA THR A 42 2.03 -5.14 -3.49
C THR A 42 3.42 -5.70 -3.17
N VAL A 43 4.27 -5.85 -4.19
CA VAL A 43 5.66 -6.33 -3.99
C VAL A 43 6.46 -5.31 -3.18
N LEU A 44 6.32 -4.01 -3.44
CA LEU A 44 6.97 -2.98 -2.61
C LEU A 44 6.52 -3.05 -1.15
N ALA A 45 5.21 -3.15 -0.91
CA ALA A 45 4.67 -3.30 0.44
C ALA A 45 5.14 -4.61 1.12
N LEU A 46 5.33 -5.69 0.36
CA LEU A 46 5.90 -6.94 0.86
C LEU A 46 7.37 -6.79 1.26
N VAL A 47 8.18 -6.11 0.43
CA VAL A 47 9.59 -5.83 0.75
C VAL A 47 9.67 -4.99 2.03
N GLN A 48 8.77 -4.03 2.20
CA GLN A 48 8.66 -3.24 3.42
C GLN A 48 8.22 -4.06 4.64
N LEU A 49 7.26 -4.97 4.48
CA LEU A 49 6.85 -5.90 5.53
C LEU A 49 8.04 -6.75 6.00
N VAL A 50 8.77 -7.35 5.07
CA VAL A 50 9.95 -8.17 5.39
C VAL A 50 11.04 -7.31 6.02
N GLY A 51 11.30 -6.11 5.50
CA GLY A 51 12.27 -5.17 6.06
C GLY A 51 11.95 -4.79 7.51
N GLY A 52 10.68 -4.49 7.81
CA GLY A 52 10.21 -4.21 9.17
C GLY A 52 10.40 -5.37 10.13
N ILE A 53 10.05 -6.58 9.70
CA ILE A 53 10.26 -7.79 10.52
C ILE A 53 11.75 -8.01 10.79
N VAL A 54 12.62 -7.83 9.80
CA VAL A 54 14.07 -8.00 9.97
C VAL A 54 14.64 -7.01 10.98
N LEU A 55 14.18 -5.75 10.99
CA LEU A 55 14.64 -4.75 11.97
C LEU A 55 14.19 -5.11 13.39
N LEU A 56 12.94 -5.55 13.56
CA LEU A 56 12.45 -6.03 14.85
C LEU A 56 13.26 -7.22 15.37
N VAL A 57 13.59 -8.19 14.50
CA VAL A 57 14.42 -9.35 14.87
C VAL A 57 15.86 -8.95 15.22
N ARG A 58 16.37 -7.86 14.64
CA ARG A 58 17.68 -7.29 14.97
C ARG A 58 17.70 -6.52 16.31
N GLY A 59 16.56 -6.39 16.97
CA GLY A 59 16.42 -5.69 18.24
C GLY A 59 16.23 -4.18 18.09
N GLU A 60 15.92 -3.69 16.89
CA GLU A 60 15.47 -2.30 16.71
C GLU A 60 13.99 -2.21 17.07
N GLU A 61 13.68 -1.46 18.13
CA GLU A 61 12.31 -1.28 18.60
C GLU A 61 11.75 0.08 18.13
N PRO A 62 10.51 0.13 17.61
CA PRO A 62 9.86 1.38 17.26
C PRO A 62 9.58 2.24 18.50
N THR A 63 9.62 3.56 18.35
CA THR A 63 9.53 4.52 19.47
C THR A 63 8.24 4.39 20.29
N GLN A 64 7.13 3.99 19.67
CA GLN A 64 5.84 3.84 20.37
C GLN A 64 5.59 2.41 20.89
N SER A 65 5.35 1.45 19.98
CA SER A 65 4.98 0.08 20.33
C SER A 65 5.18 -0.87 19.15
N THR A 66 5.90 -1.96 19.38
CA THR A 66 6.12 -3.04 18.41
C THR A 66 4.81 -3.65 17.91
N THR A 67 3.81 -3.83 18.79
CA THR A 67 2.52 -4.41 18.41
C THR A 67 1.76 -3.51 17.43
N ILE A 68 1.73 -2.20 17.69
CA ILE A 68 1.06 -1.23 16.81
C ILE A 68 1.78 -1.17 15.46
N PHE A 69 3.12 -1.13 15.48
CA PHE A 69 3.92 -1.13 14.25
C PHE A 69 3.64 -2.36 13.38
N VAL A 70 3.68 -3.58 13.95
CA VAL A 70 3.40 -4.82 13.20
C VAL A 70 1.97 -4.84 12.65
N ALA A 71 0.99 -4.38 13.42
CA ALA A 71 -0.40 -4.30 12.96
C ALA A 71 -0.56 -3.36 11.74
N TYR A 72 0.08 -2.19 11.77
CA TYR A 72 0.07 -1.26 10.64
C TYR A 72 0.86 -1.79 9.44
N LEU A 73 1.98 -2.48 9.68
CA LEU A 73 2.81 -3.08 8.63
C LEU A 73 2.03 -4.15 7.85
N LEU A 74 1.29 -4.99 8.57
CA LEU A 74 0.37 -5.98 7.98
C LEU A 74 -0.79 -5.31 7.26
N GLY A 75 -1.37 -4.26 7.84
CA GLY A 75 -2.46 -3.49 7.23
C GLY A 75 -2.04 -2.84 5.91
N ALA A 76 -0.84 -2.24 5.87
CA ALA A 76 -0.25 -1.64 4.67
C ALA A 76 -0.07 -2.69 3.57
N PHE A 77 0.54 -3.84 3.90
CA PHE A 77 0.68 -4.94 2.94
C PHE A 77 -0.67 -5.45 2.43
N ALA A 78 -1.66 -5.63 3.30
CA ALA A 78 -2.95 -6.20 2.92
C ALA A 78 -3.82 -5.25 2.08
N CYS A 79 -3.57 -3.93 2.14
CA CYS A 79 -4.42 -2.92 1.53
C CYS A 79 -4.57 -3.08 0.00
N VAL A 80 -3.46 -3.20 -0.72
CA VAL A 80 -3.46 -3.30 -2.18
C VAL A 80 -3.92 -4.67 -2.69
N PRO A 81 -3.49 -5.81 -2.13
CA PRO A 81 -4.06 -7.12 -2.44
C PRO A 81 -5.57 -7.18 -2.24
N ALA A 82 -6.07 -6.69 -1.10
CA ALA A 82 -7.51 -6.68 -0.81
C ALA A 82 -8.28 -5.82 -1.82
N ALA A 83 -7.76 -4.62 -2.15
CA ALA A 83 -8.36 -3.77 -3.17
C ALA A 83 -8.33 -4.42 -4.57
N GLY A 84 -7.26 -5.13 -4.91
CA GLY A 84 -7.13 -5.90 -6.15
C GLY A 84 -8.14 -7.05 -6.24
N PHE A 85 -8.31 -7.83 -5.17
CA PHE A 85 -9.32 -8.88 -5.09
C PHE A 85 -10.74 -8.34 -5.22
N LEU A 86 -11.05 -7.25 -4.52
CA LEU A 86 -12.37 -6.61 -4.62
C LEU A 86 -12.61 -6.04 -6.02
N SER A 87 -11.58 -5.49 -6.67
CA SER A 87 -11.67 -5.07 -8.06
C SER A 87 -11.83 -6.22 -9.05
N LEU A 88 -11.38 -7.45 -8.74
CA LEU A 88 -11.63 -8.61 -9.59
C LEU A 88 -13.07 -9.09 -9.48
N ALA A 89 -13.65 -8.97 -8.29
CA ALA A 89 -15.06 -9.26 -8.04
C ALA A 89 -15.96 -8.25 -8.77
N GLU A 90 -15.57 -6.97 -8.81
CA GLU A 90 -16.34 -5.88 -9.41
C GLU A 90 -15.72 -5.40 -10.74
N ARG A 91 -16.15 -5.99 -11.87
CA ARG A 91 -15.61 -5.68 -13.22
C ARG A 91 -16.14 -4.38 -13.85
N THR A 92 -16.70 -3.49 -13.05
CA THR A 92 -17.20 -2.18 -13.50
C THR A 92 -16.20 -1.06 -13.15
N LYS A 93 -16.56 0.20 -13.42
CA LYS A 93 -15.76 1.36 -12.98
C LYS A 93 -15.51 1.39 -11.46
N TRP A 94 -16.38 0.75 -10.69
CA TRP A 94 -16.26 0.63 -9.23
C TRP A 94 -15.05 -0.20 -8.79
N GLY A 95 -14.61 -1.16 -9.62
CA GLY A 95 -13.34 -1.85 -9.39
C GLY A 95 -12.16 -0.87 -9.40
N SER A 96 -12.08 0.03 -10.39
CA SER A 96 -11.02 1.03 -10.47
C SER A 96 -11.09 2.08 -9.35
N VAL A 97 -12.29 2.48 -8.92
CA VAL A 97 -12.49 3.35 -7.74
C VAL A 97 -11.95 2.68 -6.46
N THR A 98 -12.20 1.38 -6.30
CA THR A 98 -11.75 0.61 -5.14
C THR A 98 -10.22 0.55 -5.06
N VAL A 99 -9.55 0.30 -6.19
CA VAL A 99 -8.08 0.31 -6.26
C VAL A 99 -7.53 1.71 -5.97
N ALA A 100 -8.18 2.76 -6.51
CA ALA A 100 -7.77 4.13 -6.24
C ALA A 100 -7.85 4.47 -4.74
N ALA A 101 -8.96 4.11 -4.10
CA ALA A 101 -9.14 4.28 -2.66
C ALA A 101 -8.09 3.47 -1.86
N GLY A 102 -7.82 2.21 -2.25
CA GLY A 102 -6.80 1.38 -1.63
C GLY A 102 -5.39 1.99 -1.71
N GLY A 103 -5.02 2.57 -2.85
CA GLY A 103 -3.74 3.28 -3.01
C GLY A 103 -3.63 4.52 -2.11
N VAL A 104 -4.71 5.30 -1.96
CA VAL A 104 -4.72 6.44 -1.02
C VAL A 104 -4.60 5.97 0.43
N VAL A 105 -5.34 4.92 0.82
CA VAL A 105 -5.27 4.37 2.18
C VAL A 105 -3.86 3.86 2.48
N LEU A 106 -3.23 3.15 1.54
CA LEU A 106 -1.83 2.73 1.69
C LEU A 106 -0.91 3.94 1.93
N ALA A 107 -1.02 5.00 1.13
CA ALA A 107 -0.20 6.20 1.33
C ALA A 107 -0.38 6.83 2.73
N VAL A 108 -1.60 6.84 3.28
CA VAL A 108 -1.86 7.32 4.64
C VAL A 108 -1.25 6.37 5.69
N LEU A 109 -1.31 5.06 5.47
CA LEU A 109 -0.69 4.07 6.34
C LEU A 109 0.83 4.23 6.36
N GLU A 110 1.46 4.56 5.23
CA GLU A 110 2.90 4.85 5.15
C GLU A 110 3.30 6.03 6.03
N VAL A 111 2.54 7.14 5.98
CA VAL A 111 2.76 8.30 6.86
C VAL A 111 2.61 7.90 8.33
N ARG A 112 1.59 7.12 8.66
CA ARG A 112 1.40 6.63 10.02
C ARG A 112 2.52 5.71 10.49
N LEU A 113 3.02 4.86 9.61
CA LEU A 113 4.10 3.94 9.93
C LEU A 113 5.41 4.70 10.17
N TYR A 114 5.65 5.78 9.42
CA TYR A 114 6.75 6.71 9.64
C TYR A 114 6.68 7.35 11.03
N ASP A 115 5.52 7.89 11.41
CA ASP A 115 5.31 8.46 12.76
C ASP A 115 5.54 7.45 13.89
N ILE A 116 5.14 6.18 13.69
CA ILE A 116 5.27 5.12 14.70
C ILE A 116 6.74 4.69 14.89
N TRP A 117 7.52 4.66 13.80
CA TRP A 117 8.90 4.19 13.81
C TRP A 117 9.84 5.17 14.52
N GLY A 118 9.60 6.47 14.40
CA GLY A 118 10.36 7.49 15.11
C GLY A 118 10.58 8.71 14.24
N ALA A 119 9.63 9.65 14.30
CA ALA A 119 9.88 11.05 13.99
C ALA A 119 10.79 11.68 15.06
#